data_AF-A0A081K9F1-F1
#
_entry.id   AF-A0A081K9F1-F1
#
_cell.length_a   1.000
_cell.length_b   1.000
_cell.length_c   1.000
_cell.angle_alpha   90.00
_cell.angle_beta   90.00
_cell.angle_gamma   90.00
#
_symmetry.space_group_name_H-M   'P 1'
#
loop_
_entity.id
_entity.type
_entity.pdbx_description
1 polymer ?
#
loop_
_entity_poly.entity_id
_entity_poly.type
_entity_poly.pdbx_seq_one_letter_code
_entity_poly.pdbx_strand_id
1 'polypeptide(L)'
;MHSVSLKFKVIAALLFISFNSWSVNLDKHDVYYQVRYSYKNNKIDYNAVCSNYKRGSVENRGCRRQAQHYFRDQCHKYGSFDIEKTRHNLTKKKMYCLAKSQFNPIR
;
A
#
# COMPACT_ATOMS: atom_id res chain seq x y z
N MET A 1 19.16 30.72 38.04
CA MET A 1 17.71 30.49 38.25
C MET A 1 16.98 31.78 37.95
N HIS A 2 16.23 31.82 36.86
CA HIS A 2 14.92 32.47 36.70
C HIS A 2 14.54 32.43 35.22
N SER A 3 13.75 31.42 34.89
CA SER A 3 12.93 31.37 33.69
C SER A 3 11.88 32.48 33.76
N VAL A 4 11.67 33.20 32.66
CA VAL A 4 10.38 33.86 32.41
C VAL A 4 9.88 33.38 31.05
N SER A 5 8.67 32.85 31.10
CA SER A 5 7.96 32.13 30.07
C SER A 5 6.99 33.06 29.34
N LEU A 6 6.88 32.90 28.02
CA LEU A 6 5.66 33.01 27.20
C LEU A 6 5.05 34.44 27.07
N LYS A 7 4.75 34.96 25.88
CA LYS A 7 3.57 34.58 25.07
C LYS A 7 3.51 35.35 23.73
N PHE A 8 3.13 34.61 22.68
CA PHE A 8 2.17 34.96 21.61
C PHE A 8 2.33 36.26 20.79
N LYS A 9 2.41 36.11 19.46
CA LYS A 9 1.42 36.51 18.40
C LYS A 9 2.17 36.64 17.06
N VAL A 10 2.04 35.66 16.16
CA VAL A 10 1.32 35.71 14.86
C VAL A 10 1.55 37.01 14.05
N ILE A 11 1.79 36.84 12.73
CA ILE A 11 1.90 37.83 11.62
C ILE A 11 3.37 38.22 11.35
N ALA A 12 3.98 38.18 10.15
CA ALA A 12 3.55 38.06 8.75
C ALA A 12 4.70 37.34 7.98
N ALA A 13 4.40 36.35 7.15
CA ALA A 13 4.28 36.49 5.70
C ALA A 13 5.54 37.03 4.99
N LEU A 14 6.16 36.14 4.21
CA LEU A 14 7.04 36.41 3.07
C LEU A 14 8.38 37.03 3.49
N LEU A 15 9.47 36.27 3.50
CA LEU A 15 10.33 36.10 2.33
C LEU A 15 11.31 34.94 2.61
N PHE A 16 11.76 34.27 1.55
CA PHE A 16 12.68 33.11 1.53
C PHE A 16 12.04 31.73 1.72
N ILE A 17 11.05 31.44 0.86
CA ILE A 17 10.75 30.07 0.44
C ILE A 17 11.95 29.58 -0.38
N SER A 18 12.97 29.03 0.29
CA SER A 18 13.93 28.14 -0.36
C SER A 18 13.18 26.85 -0.67
N PHE A 19 12.99 26.58 -1.96
CA PHE A 19 12.36 25.41 -2.57
C PHE A 19 12.72 24.08 -1.90
N ASN A 20 12.00 23.72 -0.83
CA ASN A 20 11.66 22.32 -0.62
C ASN A 20 10.25 22.18 -1.19
N SER A 21 10.18 21.96 -2.50
CA SER A 21 8.94 21.59 -3.19
C SER A 21 8.55 20.19 -2.73
N TRP A 22 8.11 20.06 -1.46
CA TRP A 22 7.41 18.87 -1.03
C TRP A 22 6.00 19.03 -1.57
N SER A 23 5.72 18.34 -2.66
CA SER A 23 4.39 18.26 -3.23
C SER A 23 3.46 17.66 -2.17
N VAL A 24 2.79 18.52 -1.41
CA VAL A 24 1.68 18.14 -0.53
C VAL A 24 0.64 17.55 -1.46
N ASN A 25 0.57 16.21 -1.52
CA ASN A 25 -0.53 15.49 -2.16
C ASN A 25 -1.75 15.67 -1.26
N LEU A 26 -2.36 16.85 -1.37
CA LEU A 26 -3.66 17.15 -0.78
C LEU A 26 -4.70 16.40 -1.62
N ASP A 27 -5.50 15.59 -0.94
CA ASP A 27 -6.50 14.65 -1.47
C ASP A 27 -6.00 13.40 -2.18
N LYS A 28 -5.51 12.45 -1.39
CA LYS A 28 -5.88 11.06 -1.63
C LYS A 28 -6.93 10.68 -0.59
N HIS A 29 -8.21 10.91 -0.88
CA HIS A 29 -9.24 10.10 -0.22
C HIS A 29 -8.81 8.63 -0.39
N ASP A 30 -8.71 7.86 0.69
CA ASP A 30 -8.35 6.46 0.65
C ASP A 30 -9.50 5.66 0.03
N VAL A 31 -9.61 5.76 -1.30
CA VAL A 31 -10.56 4.96 -2.08
C VAL A 31 -10.12 3.51 -1.93
N TYR A 32 -10.93 2.76 -1.20
CA TYR A 32 -10.75 1.33 -1.02
C TYR A 32 -11.33 0.58 -2.21
N TYR A 33 -10.49 -0.17 -2.91
CA TYR A 33 -10.87 -1.04 -4.02
C TYR A 33 -10.97 -2.49 -3.54
N GLN A 34 -11.97 -3.22 -4.06
CA GLN A 34 -12.09 -4.63 -3.81
C GLN A 34 -11.05 -5.41 -4.64
N VAL A 35 -10.01 -5.90 -3.97
CA VAL A 35 -8.97 -6.72 -4.60
C VAL A 35 -9.48 -8.14 -4.85
N ARG A 36 -9.89 -8.43 -6.10
CA ARG A 36 -10.20 -9.80 -6.55
C ARG A 36 -9.03 -10.39 -7.31
N TYR A 37 -8.74 -11.66 -7.09
CA TYR A 37 -7.70 -12.42 -7.79
C TYR A 37 -8.04 -13.91 -7.75
N SER A 38 -7.46 -14.66 -8.68
CA SER A 38 -7.45 -16.11 -8.67
C SER A 38 -6.03 -16.63 -8.50
N TYR A 39 -5.90 -17.90 -8.16
CA TYR A 39 -4.62 -18.59 -8.10
C TYR A 39 -4.77 -20.02 -8.61
N LYS A 40 -3.70 -20.56 -9.19
CA LYS A 40 -3.60 -21.96 -9.63
C LYS A 40 -2.24 -22.49 -9.21
N ASN A 41 -2.18 -23.73 -8.71
CA ASN A 41 -0.94 -24.37 -8.25
C ASN A 41 -0.14 -23.49 -7.28
N ASN A 42 -0.82 -22.84 -6.33
CA ASN A 42 -0.21 -21.95 -5.33
C ASN A 42 0.54 -20.73 -5.92
N LYS A 43 0.16 -20.29 -7.13
CA LYS A 43 0.64 -19.06 -7.75
C LYS A 43 -0.56 -18.20 -8.12
N ILE A 44 -0.52 -16.92 -7.70
CA ILE A 44 -1.53 -15.94 -8.08
C ILE A 44 -1.43 -15.65 -9.58
N ASP A 45 -2.57 -15.64 -10.27
CA ASP A 45 -2.65 -15.21 -11.66
C ASP A 45 -2.73 -13.68 -11.71
N TYR A 46 -1.63 -13.03 -12.07
CA TYR A 46 -1.53 -11.57 -12.13
C TYR A 46 -2.44 -10.92 -13.18
N ASN A 47 -2.87 -11.68 -14.19
CA ASN A 47 -3.81 -11.19 -15.20
C ASN A 47 -5.24 -11.12 -14.67
N ALA A 48 -5.58 -12.01 -13.73
CA ALA A 48 -6.89 -12.03 -13.06
C ALA A 48 -7.01 -11.01 -11.92
N VAL A 49 -5.89 -10.41 -11.47
CA VAL A 49 -5.91 -9.40 -10.40
C VAL A 49 -6.69 -8.16 -10.84
N CYS A 50 -7.72 -7.82 -10.07
CA CYS A 50 -8.62 -6.69 -10.28
C CYS A 50 -9.41 -6.76 -11.60
N SER A 51 -9.73 -7.98 -12.07
CA SER A 51 -10.54 -8.22 -13.28
C SER A 51 -12.00 -7.79 -13.15
N ASN A 52 -12.46 -7.48 -11.93
CA ASN A 52 -13.76 -6.87 -11.66
C ASN A 52 -13.83 -5.38 -12.04
N TYR A 53 -12.70 -4.76 -12.38
CA TYR A 53 -12.65 -3.39 -12.90
C TYR A 53 -12.23 -3.39 -14.36
N LYS A 54 -12.77 -2.47 -15.16
CA LYS A 54 -12.41 -2.33 -16.59
C LYS A 54 -10.90 -2.13 -16.73
N ARG A 55 -10.23 -2.98 -17.50
CA ARG A 55 -8.78 -2.92 -17.70
C ARG A 55 -8.34 -1.52 -18.16
N GLY A 56 -7.34 -0.94 -17.49
CA GLY A 56 -6.82 0.40 -17.78
C GLY A 56 -7.60 1.57 -17.15
N SER A 57 -8.74 1.32 -16.51
CA SER A 57 -9.50 2.38 -15.81
C SER A 57 -8.74 2.93 -14.60
N VAL A 58 -9.19 4.05 -14.05
CA VAL A 58 -8.61 4.64 -12.82
C VAL A 58 -8.78 3.66 -11.66
N GLU A 59 -9.93 3.00 -11.56
CA GLU A 59 -10.25 2.00 -10.55
C GLU A 59 -9.40 0.74 -10.70
N ASN A 60 -9.20 0.25 -11.93
CA ASN A 60 -8.33 -0.89 -12.17
C ASN A 60 -6.88 -0.59 -11.75
N ARG A 61 -6.36 0.60 -12.09
CA ARG A 61 -5.01 1.05 -11.67
C ARG A 61 -4.91 1.22 -10.15
N GLY A 62 -5.93 1.82 -9.53
CA GLY A 62 -6.03 1.98 -8.08
C GLY A 62 -6.07 0.63 -7.35
N CYS A 63 -6.93 -0.28 -7.81
CA CYS A 63 -7.05 -1.64 -7.29
C CYS A 63 -5.73 -2.41 -7.40
N ARG A 64 -5.04 -2.35 -8.55
CA ARG A 64 -3.76 -3.06 -8.72
C ARG A 64 -2.69 -2.51 -7.77
N ARG A 65 -2.60 -1.19 -7.56
CA ARG A 65 -1.70 -0.63 -6.53
C ARG A 65 -2.05 -1.15 -5.13
N GLN A 66 -3.34 -1.18 -4.78
CA GLN A 66 -3.78 -1.72 -3.50
C GLN A 66 -3.52 -3.23 -3.37
N ALA A 67 -3.66 -3.99 -4.45
CA ALA A 67 -3.36 -5.42 -4.49
C ALA A 67 -1.89 -5.71 -4.17
N GLN A 68 -0.97 -4.86 -4.62
CA GLN A 68 0.45 -4.98 -4.28
C GLN A 68 0.68 -4.87 -2.77
N HIS A 69 0.06 -3.88 -2.12
CA HIS A 69 0.09 -3.74 -0.66
C HIS A 69 -0.55 -4.95 0.02
N TYR A 70 -1.72 -5.39 -0.45
CA TYR A 70 -2.40 -6.57 0.08
C TYR A 70 -1.52 -7.84 0.02
N PHE A 71 -0.85 -8.12 -1.10
CA PHE A 71 0.04 -9.29 -1.20
C PHE A 71 1.24 -9.19 -0.25
N ARG A 72 1.82 -8.00 -0.08
CA ARG A 72 2.87 -7.76 0.91
C ARG A 72 2.37 -8.06 2.32
N ASP A 73 1.19 -7.56 2.67
CA ASP A 73 0.65 -7.68 4.01
C ASP A 73 0.25 -9.14 4.32
N GLN A 74 -0.28 -9.87 3.34
CA GLN A 74 -0.52 -11.31 3.47
C GLN A 74 0.79 -12.12 3.61
N CYS A 75 1.83 -11.78 2.84
CA CYS A 75 3.15 -12.41 2.99
C CYS A 75 3.68 -12.26 4.43
N HIS A 76 3.54 -11.07 5.02
CA HIS A 76 3.94 -10.82 6.40
C HIS A 76 3.05 -11.57 7.39
N LYS A 77 1.72 -11.52 7.21
CA LYS A 77 0.74 -12.23 8.06
C LYS A 77 1.07 -13.71 8.17
N TYR A 78 1.18 -14.42 7.05
CA TYR A 78 1.52 -15.86 7.03
C TYR A 78 2.97 -16.15 7.43
N GLY A 79 3.80 -15.13 7.60
CA GLY A 79 5.15 -15.21 8.14
C GLY A 79 5.26 -14.93 9.64
N SER A 80 4.18 -14.44 10.29
CA SER A 80 4.17 -14.09 11.71
C SER A 80 4.39 -15.32 12.61
N PHE A 81 4.92 -15.08 13.81
CA PHE A 81 5.09 -16.12 14.84
C PHE A 81 3.75 -16.66 15.34
N ASP A 82 2.70 -15.85 15.32
CA ASP A 82 1.36 -16.23 15.81
C ASP A 82 0.63 -17.20 14.86
N ILE A 83 1.12 -17.35 13.63
CA ILE A 83 0.52 -18.25 12.65
C ILE A 83 1.17 -19.63 12.77
N GLU A 84 0.35 -20.63 13.05
CA GLU A 84 0.78 -22.04 13.09
C GLU A 84 1.46 -22.45 11.77
N LYS A 85 2.62 -23.09 11.86
CA LYS A 85 3.45 -23.49 10.71
C LYS A 85 2.95 -24.77 10.02
N THR A 86 1.67 -24.82 9.69
CA THR A 86 1.07 -25.92 8.93
C THR A 86 1.53 -25.90 7.46
N ARG A 87 1.46 -27.04 6.76
CA ARG A 87 1.73 -27.09 5.31
C ARG A 87 0.87 -26.11 4.53
N HIS A 88 -0.39 -25.92 4.92
CA HIS A 88 -1.30 -24.98 4.29
C HIS A 88 -0.81 -23.54 4.43
N ASN A 89 -0.49 -23.11 5.67
CA ASN A 89 -0.03 -21.75 5.94
C ASN A 89 1.31 -21.45 5.29
N LEU A 90 2.25 -22.41 5.30
CA LEU A 90 3.52 -22.28 4.59
C LEU A 90 3.32 -22.13 3.07
N THR A 91 2.34 -22.82 2.50
CA THR A 91 1.99 -22.70 1.09
C THR A 91 1.42 -21.32 0.78
N LYS A 92 0.51 -20.81 1.62
CA LYS A 92 -0.01 -19.43 1.51
C LYS A 92 1.10 -18.40 1.64
N LYS A 93 2.02 -18.55 2.62
CA LYS A 93 3.19 -17.69 2.78
C LYS A 93 4.00 -17.62 1.50
N LYS A 94 4.40 -18.77 0.95
CA LYS A 94 5.18 -18.83 -0.31
C LYS A 94 4.45 -18.15 -1.46
N MET A 95 3.16 -18.43 -1.64
CA MET A 95 2.33 -17.82 -2.69
C MET A 95 2.29 -16.30 -2.59
N TYR A 96 1.97 -15.75 -1.40
CA TYR A 96 1.87 -14.30 -1.22
C TYR A 96 3.22 -13.60 -1.27
N CYS A 97 4.29 -14.22 -0.75
CA CYS A 97 5.62 -13.64 -0.82
C CYS A 97 6.17 -13.64 -2.25
N LEU A 98 5.86 -14.67 -3.06
CA LEU A 98 6.15 -14.66 -4.49
C LEU A 98 5.40 -13.53 -5.21
N ALA A 99 4.11 -13.36 -4.90
CA ALA A 99 3.30 -12.27 -5.45
C ALA A 99 3.82 -10.89 -5.04
N LYS A 100 4.15 -10.68 -3.75
CA LYS A 100 4.82 -9.46 -3.27
C LYS A 100 6.06 -9.13 -4.11
N SER A 101 6.86 -10.14 -4.46
CA SER A 101 8.12 -9.95 -5.19
C SER A 101 7.95 -9.73 -6.69
N GLN A 102 6.93 -10.32 -7.32
CA GLN A 102 6.83 -10.39 -8.79
C GLN A 102 5.65 -9.61 -9.37
N PHE A 103 4.64 -9.27 -8.56
CA PHE A 103 3.47 -8.56 -9.03
C PHE A 103 3.82 -7.10 -9.34
N ASN A 104 3.58 -6.69 -10.59
CA ASN A 104 3.73 -5.31 -11.04
C ASN A 104 2.33 -4.69 -11.24
N PRO A 105 1.95 -3.66 -10.48
CA PRO A 105 0.62 -3.07 -10.55
C PRO A 105 0.36 -2.28 -11.85
N ILE A 106 1.40 -1.97 -12.64
CA ILE A 106 1.29 -1.19 -13.89
C ILE A 106 1.07 -2.10 -15.12
N ARG A 107 1.40 -3.39 -15.02
CA ARG A 107 1.26 -4.37 -16.11
C ARG A 107 -0.18 -4.80 -16.32
#